data_AF-A0A857JES8-F1
#
_entry.id   AF-A0A857JES8-F1
#
_cell.length_a   1.000
_cell.length_b   1.000
_cell.length_c   1.000
_cell.angle_alpha   90.00
_cell.angle_beta   90.00
_cell.angle_gamma   90.00
#
_symmetry.space_group_name_H-M   'P 1'
#
loop_
_entity.id
_entity.type
_entity.pdbx_description
1 polymer ?
#
loop_
_entity_poly.entity_id
_entity_poly.type
_entity_poly.pdbx_seq_one_letter_code
_entity_poly.pdbx_strand_id
1 'polypeptide(L)'
;MQNRSWTLQDAQQLADEFPYTFYKPSHEVVSTLRPGNQVKLIFEFESDDPEVPSAERMWVEILEHKDGVYSGYLNNKPMYITDLKHRDEVEFRACHIMDTELDDPVPSITDKYIKRCFVTHNILHQDQPVGFLYRDPPEYDDDSGWRITTGSETDEYMKDSRNSSYVSLGAVLRQDDSILALLESDFGMAFIKNDEGKFVVLED
;
A
#
# COMPACT_ATOMS: atom_id res chain seq x y z
N MET A 1 1.65 35.24 5.49
CA MET A 1 1.54 33.80 5.19
C MET A 1 0.17 33.61 4.58
N GLN A 2 0.09 33.13 3.34
CA GLN A 2 -1.19 32.80 2.73
C GLN A 2 -1.80 31.65 3.52
N ASN A 3 -3.04 31.83 4.00
CA ASN A 3 -3.76 30.78 4.70
C ASN A 3 -4.25 29.79 3.65
N ARG A 4 -3.50 28.70 3.45
CA ARG A 4 -3.86 27.65 2.48
C ARG A 4 -4.87 26.70 3.11
N SER A 5 -5.88 26.28 2.35
CA SER A 5 -6.87 25.29 2.79
C SER A 5 -6.35 23.84 2.75
N TRP A 6 -5.10 23.65 2.35
CA TRP A 6 -4.50 22.35 2.06
C TRP A 6 -3.05 22.26 2.56
N THR A 7 -2.59 21.02 2.75
CA THR A 7 -1.19 20.69 3.02
C THR A 7 -0.73 19.50 2.16
N LEU A 8 0.58 19.29 2.07
CA LEU A 8 1.14 18.09 1.42
C LEU A 8 1.31 17.00 2.47
N GLN A 9 0.78 15.80 2.19
CA GLN A 9 1.10 14.65 3.04
C GLN A 9 2.53 14.17 2.81
N ASP A 10 3.11 13.59 3.86
CA ASP A 10 4.39 12.90 3.80
C ASP A 10 4.17 11.47 3.27
N ALA A 11 4.45 11.28 1.98
CA ALA A 11 4.36 9.97 1.34
C ALA A 11 5.37 8.97 1.92
N GLN A 12 6.50 9.43 2.50
CA GLN A 12 7.43 8.54 3.21
C GLN A 12 6.78 7.98 4.47
N GLN A 13 6.11 8.81 5.27
CA GLN A 13 5.39 8.33 6.45
C GLN A 13 4.29 7.33 6.09
N LEU A 14 3.55 7.57 5.01
CA LEU A 14 2.55 6.61 4.51
C LEU A 14 3.18 5.29 4.06
N ALA A 15 4.35 5.33 3.41
CA ALA A 15 5.07 4.13 3.03
C ALA A 15 5.58 3.35 4.24
N ASP A 16 6.03 4.05 5.29
CA ASP A 16 6.50 3.45 6.54
C ASP A 16 5.32 2.83 7.33
N GLU A 17 4.15 3.46 7.31
CA GLU A 17 2.93 2.96 7.96
C GLU A 17 2.30 1.79 7.17
N PHE A 18 2.40 1.82 5.84
CA PHE A 18 1.74 0.86 4.94
C PHE A 18 2.71 0.20 3.96
N PRO A 19 3.78 -0.46 4.44
CA PRO A 19 4.91 -0.92 3.62
C PRO A 19 4.52 -1.91 2.52
N TYR A 20 3.46 -2.68 2.72
CA TYR A 20 3.03 -3.70 1.77
C TYR A 20 1.89 -3.25 0.83
N THR A 21 1.32 -2.06 1.05
CA THR A 21 0.11 -1.60 0.33
C THR A 21 0.22 -0.18 -0.21
N PHE A 22 1.20 0.62 0.21
CA PHE A 22 1.45 1.95 -0.31
C PHE A 22 2.74 1.98 -1.11
N TYR A 23 2.62 2.18 -2.42
CA TYR A 23 3.78 2.38 -3.27
C TYR A 23 4.39 3.75 -3.03
N LYS A 24 5.72 3.82 -3.02
CA LYS A 24 6.47 5.05 -3.07
C LYS A 24 7.69 4.87 -3.99
N PRO A 25 7.98 5.84 -4.87
CA PRO A 25 9.18 5.82 -5.69
C PRO A 25 10.45 5.70 -4.86
N SER A 26 11.37 4.89 -5.35
CA SER A 26 12.68 4.65 -4.76
C SER A 26 13.55 5.89 -4.73
N HIS A 27 14.61 5.85 -3.91
CA HIS A 27 15.59 6.93 -3.89
C HIS A 27 16.27 7.06 -5.26
N GLU A 28 16.50 5.93 -5.92
CA GLU A 28 17.16 5.80 -7.22
C GLU A 28 16.41 6.58 -8.28
N VAL A 29 15.10 6.34 -8.48
CA VAL A 29 14.33 7.10 -9.48
C VAL A 29 14.20 8.58 -9.08
N VAL A 30 13.95 8.88 -7.81
CA VAL A 30 13.80 10.26 -7.32
C VAL A 30 15.08 11.09 -7.54
N SER A 31 16.25 10.46 -7.41
CA SER A 31 17.54 11.12 -7.65
C SER A 31 17.79 11.52 -9.11
N THR A 32 17.04 10.94 -10.06
CA THR A 32 17.14 11.23 -11.51
C THR A 32 16.17 12.30 -11.99
N LEU A 33 15.26 12.74 -11.12
CA LEU A 33 14.26 13.76 -11.43
C LEU A 33 14.94 15.08 -11.79
N ARG A 34 14.44 15.72 -12.84
CA ARG A 34 14.95 17.00 -13.36
C ARG A 34 13.80 17.92 -13.77
N PRO A 35 14.07 19.22 -13.99
CA PRO A 35 13.07 20.14 -14.53
C PRO A 35 12.38 19.57 -15.78
N GLY A 36 11.06 19.72 -15.84
CA GLY A 36 10.18 19.17 -16.85
C GLY A 36 9.62 17.77 -16.54
N ASN A 37 10.18 17.02 -15.58
CA ASN A 37 9.58 15.75 -15.15
C ASN A 37 8.33 15.97 -14.30
N GLN A 38 7.44 14.99 -14.33
CA GLN A 38 6.22 14.98 -13.50
C GLN A 38 6.35 14.08 -12.28
N VAL A 39 5.87 14.61 -11.15
CA VAL A 39 5.70 13.87 -9.89
C VAL A 39 4.27 14.03 -9.40
N LYS A 40 3.73 13.02 -8.74
CA LYS A 40 2.43 13.10 -8.09
C LYS A 40 2.64 13.37 -6.60
N LEU A 41 1.84 14.26 -6.05
CA LEU A 41 1.80 14.60 -4.63
C LEU A 41 0.39 14.36 -4.09
N ILE A 42 0.27 14.27 -2.77
CA ILE A 42 -1.01 14.14 -2.06
C ILE A 42 -1.32 15.48 -1.36
N PHE A 43 -2.38 16.13 -1.80
CA PHE A 43 -2.87 17.39 -1.25
C PHE A 43 -4.04 17.10 -0.32
N GLU A 44 -3.77 17.08 0.99
CA GLU A 44 -4.78 16.87 2.03
C GLU A 44 -5.51 18.18 2.34
N PHE A 45 -6.81 18.07 2.56
CA PHE A 45 -7.68 19.18 2.93
C PHE A 45 -8.79 18.68 3.85
N GLU A 46 -9.43 19.59 4.57
CA GLU A 46 -10.53 19.26 5.49
C GLU A 46 -11.89 19.37 4.80
N SER A 47 -12.77 18.40 5.06
CA SER A 47 -14.16 18.39 4.64
C SER A 47 -15.02 17.69 5.70
N ASP A 48 -16.16 18.29 6.05
CA ASP A 48 -17.17 17.67 6.92
C ASP A 48 -18.11 16.73 6.14
N ASP A 49 -18.03 16.73 4.80
CA ASP A 49 -18.82 15.85 3.94
C ASP A 49 -18.14 14.48 3.80
N PRO A 50 -18.74 13.38 4.29
CA PRO A 50 -18.15 12.04 4.23
C PRO A 50 -18.05 11.47 2.81
N GLU A 51 -18.76 12.05 1.84
CA GLU A 51 -18.67 11.64 0.42
C GLU A 51 -17.49 12.30 -0.30
N VAL A 52 -16.83 13.28 0.33
CA VAL A 52 -15.67 13.98 -0.21
C VAL A 52 -14.39 13.24 0.23
N PRO A 53 -13.43 12.99 -0.68
CA PRO A 53 -12.17 12.36 -0.32
C PRO A 53 -11.37 13.24 0.66
N SER A 54 -10.52 12.63 1.48
CA SER A 54 -9.64 13.36 2.40
C SER A 54 -8.47 14.08 1.71
N ALA A 55 -8.18 13.75 0.45
CA ALA A 55 -7.08 14.34 -0.30
C ALA A 55 -7.27 14.25 -1.81
N GLU A 56 -6.64 15.16 -2.54
CA GLU A 56 -6.48 15.09 -3.99
C GLU A 56 -5.06 14.65 -4.35
N ARG A 57 -4.92 13.67 -5.24
CA ARG A 57 -3.62 13.22 -5.75
C ARG A 57 -3.38 13.85 -7.10
N MET A 58 -2.40 14.74 -7.19
CA MET A 58 -2.24 15.61 -8.36
C MET A 58 -0.80 15.64 -8.85
N TRP A 59 -0.63 15.77 -10.17
CA TRP A 59 0.66 15.91 -10.82
C TRP A 59 1.19 17.33 -10.69
N VAL A 60 2.50 17.43 -10.53
CA VAL A 60 3.30 18.66 -10.51
C VAL A 60 4.45 18.48 -11.49
N GLU A 61 4.59 19.42 -12.42
CA GLU A 61 5.75 19.51 -13.33
C GLU A 61 6.89 20.22 -12.58
N ILE A 62 8.03 19.56 -12.43
CA ILE A 62 9.19 20.11 -11.72
C ILE A 62 9.74 21.31 -12.49
N LEU A 63 9.93 22.43 -11.79
CA LEU A 63 10.57 23.63 -12.31
C LEU A 63 12.04 23.69 -11.90
N GLU A 64 12.33 23.49 -10.61
CA GLU A 64 13.66 23.55 -10.03
C GLU A 64 13.80 22.56 -8.87
N HIS A 65 15.02 22.12 -8.60
CA HIS A 65 15.39 21.43 -7.37
C HIS A 65 16.68 22.04 -6.84
N LYS A 66 16.60 22.62 -5.64
CA LYS A 66 17.72 23.32 -5.00
C LYS A 66 17.69 23.09 -3.50
N ASP A 67 18.85 22.78 -2.92
CA ASP A 67 19.04 22.61 -1.47
C ASP A 67 18.02 21.64 -0.81
N GLY A 68 17.62 20.58 -1.54
CA GLY A 68 16.67 19.56 -1.07
C GLY A 68 15.20 19.97 -1.11
N VAL A 69 14.88 21.08 -1.78
CA VAL A 69 13.52 21.59 -2.01
C VAL A 69 13.27 21.64 -3.51
N TYR A 70 12.16 21.06 -3.93
CA TYR A 70 11.63 21.15 -5.28
C TYR A 70 10.61 22.28 -5.36
N SER A 71 10.56 22.97 -6.49
CA SER A 71 9.43 23.78 -6.89
C SER A 71 8.88 23.27 -8.22
N GLY A 72 7.59 23.48 -8.46
CA GLY A 72 6.96 23.05 -9.70
C GLY A 72 5.57 23.64 -9.90
N TYR A 73 5.05 23.49 -11.10
CA TYR A 73 3.72 23.95 -11.46
C TYR A 73 2.72 22.82 -11.35
N LEU A 74 1.60 23.07 -10.67
CA LEU A 74 0.49 22.12 -10.63
C LEU A 74 -0.01 21.81 -12.05
N ASN A 75 0.01 20.53 -12.43
CA ASN A 75 -0.40 20.03 -13.73
C ASN A 75 -1.77 19.33 -13.70
N ASN A 76 -2.59 19.66 -12.71
CA ASN A 76 -3.98 19.24 -12.58
C ASN A 76 -4.90 20.45 -12.38
N LYS A 77 -6.20 20.24 -12.56
CA LYS A 77 -7.24 21.15 -12.07
C LYS A 77 -7.78 20.57 -10.76
N PRO A 78 -7.58 21.23 -9.61
CA PRO A 78 -8.19 20.78 -8.35
C PRO A 78 -9.71 20.70 -8.46
N MET A 79 -10.28 19.70 -7.80
CA MET A 79 -11.71 19.46 -7.74
C MET A 79 -12.34 20.01 -6.47
N TYR A 80 -11.66 19.86 -5.33
CA TYR A 80 -12.19 20.21 -4.00
C TYR A 80 -11.43 21.37 -3.36
N ILE A 81 -10.13 21.49 -3.63
CA ILE A 81 -9.31 22.59 -3.12
C ILE A 81 -9.57 23.85 -3.95
N THR A 82 -10.21 24.85 -3.35
CA THR A 82 -10.71 26.04 -4.07
C THR A 82 -9.71 27.19 -4.17
N ASP A 83 -8.70 27.23 -3.30
CA ASP A 83 -7.64 28.24 -3.25
C ASP A 83 -6.34 27.82 -3.96
N LEU A 84 -6.38 26.69 -4.68
CA LEU A 84 -5.30 26.19 -5.55
C LEU A 84 -5.81 26.07 -6.99
N LYS A 85 -4.96 26.40 -7.97
CA LYS A 85 -5.33 26.41 -9.39
C LYS A 85 -4.26 25.75 -10.25
N HIS A 86 -4.69 25.32 -11.44
CA HIS A 86 -3.78 24.85 -12.47
C HIS A 86 -2.69 25.90 -12.75
N ARG A 87 -1.43 25.46 -12.82
CA ARG A 87 -0.21 26.29 -12.95
C ARG A 87 0.17 27.11 -11.73
N ASP A 88 -0.50 26.95 -10.59
CA ASP A 88 0.02 27.51 -9.34
C ASP A 88 1.34 26.81 -8.98
N GLU A 89 2.25 27.59 -8.37
CA GLU A 89 3.54 27.10 -7.93
C GLU A 89 3.41 26.38 -6.58
N VAL A 90 4.01 25.20 -6.49
CA VAL A 90 4.02 24.34 -5.31
C VAL A 90 5.47 24.03 -4.95
N GLU A 91 5.82 24.25 -3.68
CA GLU A 91 7.09 23.81 -3.10
C GLU A 91 6.88 22.47 -2.38
N PHE A 92 7.81 21.54 -2.57
CA PHE A 92 7.75 20.21 -1.96
C PHE A 92 9.14 19.60 -1.77
N ARG A 93 9.20 18.45 -1.10
CA ARG A 93 10.44 17.71 -0.83
C ARG A 93 10.30 16.27 -1.31
N ALA A 94 11.40 15.54 -1.37
CA ALA A 94 11.40 14.14 -1.79
C ALA A 94 10.46 13.25 -0.96
N CYS A 95 10.22 13.56 0.32
CA CYS A 95 9.26 12.83 1.16
C CYS A 95 7.80 13.00 0.72
N HIS A 96 7.45 14.07 0.02
CA HIS A 96 6.08 14.31 -0.48
C HIS A 96 5.80 13.61 -1.82
N ILE A 97 6.83 13.10 -2.51
CA ILE A 97 6.68 12.48 -3.82
C ILE A 97 6.09 11.07 -3.63
N MET A 98 4.86 10.88 -4.09
CA MET A 98 4.15 9.59 -4.00
C MET A 98 4.22 8.76 -5.30
N ASP A 99 4.56 9.39 -6.42
CA ASP A 99 4.59 8.76 -7.74
C ASP A 99 5.39 9.63 -8.72
N THR A 100 5.84 9.06 -9.83
CA THR A 100 6.48 9.79 -10.94
C THR A 100 6.14 9.16 -12.28
N GLU A 101 6.27 9.93 -13.36
CA GLU A 101 6.13 9.41 -14.73
C GLU A 101 7.29 8.51 -15.18
N LEU A 102 8.39 8.48 -14.41
CA LEU A 102 9.57 7.69 -14.74
C LEU A 102 9.42 6.25 -14.24
N ASP A 103 9.94 5.30 -15.01
CA ASP A 103 10.05 3.92 -14.56
C ASP A 103 11.03 3.82 -13.39
N ASP A 104 10.59 3.18 -12.31
CA ASP A 104 11.43 2.93 -11.15
C ASP A 104 12.36 1.74 -11.43
N PRO A 105 13.71 1.90 -11.35
CA PRO A 105 14.62 0.78 -11.53
C PRO A 105 14.59 -0.20 -10.33
N VAL A 106 14.00 0.19 -9.21
CA VAL A 106 13.84 -0.65 -8.02
C VAL A 106 12.44 -1.24 -8.01
N PRO A 107 12.29 -2.58 -8.01
CA PRO A 107 10.98 -3.22 -7.91
C PRO A 107 10.24 -2.81 -6.64
N SER A 108 8.95 -2.49 -6.76
CA SER A 108 8.14 -2.17 -5.59
C SER A 108 7.89 -3.41 -4.73
N ILE A 109 8.05 -3.25 -3.42
CA ILE A 109 7.62 -4.26 -2.44
C ILE A 109 6.11 -4.52 -2.53
N THR A 110 5.30 -3.52 -2.91
CA THR A 110 3.85 -3.69 -3.08
C THR A 110 3.54 -4.63 -4.24
N ASP A 111 4.34 -4.58 -5.32
CA ASP A 111 4.18 -5.45 -6.49
C ASP A 111 4.51 -6.90 -6.13
N LYS A 112 5.49 -7.10 -5.24
CA LYS A 112 5.80 -8.43 -4.71
C LYS A 112 4.60 -9.09 -4.01
N TYR A 113 3.79 -8.29 -3.32
CA TYR A 113 2.64 -8.79 -2.53
C TYR A 113 1.28 -8.42 -3.13
N ILE A 114 1.24 -8.09 -4.42
CA ILE A 114 0.01 -7.69 -5.13
C ILE A 114 -0.91 -8.89 -5.41
N LYS A 115 -0.34 -10.09 -5.57
CA LYS A 115 -1.10 -11.32 -5.78
C LYS A 115 -2.03 -11.58 -4.60
N ARG A 116 -3.17 -12.18 -4.91
CA ARG A 116 -4.29 -12.36 -3.99
C ARG A 116 -4.27 -13.71 -3.32
N CYS A 117 -4.85 -13.77 -2.13
CA CYS A 117 -5.00 -14.96 -1.32
C CYS A 117 -6.40 -14.97 -0.71
N PHE A 118 -6.87 -16.14 -0.28
CA PHE A 118 -8.03 -16.21 0.59
C PHE A 118 -7.58 -16.05 2.04
N VAL A 119 -8.30 -15.22 2.78
CA VAL A 119 -8.06 -14.97 4.19
C VAL A 119 -9.38 -14.82 4.93
N THR A 120 -9.45 -15.32 6.18
CA THR A 120 -10.66 -15.22 7.00
C THR A 120 -10.85 -13.82 7.58
N HIS A 121 -12.11 -13.46 7.84
CA HIS A 121 -12.46 -12.17 8.42
C HIS A 121 -12.02 -12.01 9.87
N ASN A 122 -11.73 -13.11 10.56
CA ASN A 122 -11.12 -13.06 11.89
C ASN A 122 -9.77 -12.32 11.84
N ILE A 123 -8.97 -12.54 10.80
CA ILE A 123 -7.70 -11.82 10.59
C ILE A 123 -7.96 -10.41 10.07
N LEU A 124 -8.77 -10.25 9.02
CA LEU A 124 -8.91 -8.95 8.35
C LEU A 124 -9.70 -7.89 9.12
N HIS A 125 -10.64 -8.31 9.97
CA HIS A 125 -11.66 -7.42 10.54
C HIS A 125 -11.82 -7.56 12.06
N GLN A 126 -11.16 -8.54 12.69
CA GLN A 126 -11.24 -8.77 14.13
C GLN A 126 -9.87 -8.80 14.82
N ASP A 127 -8.81 -8.35 14.14
CA ASP A 127 -7.45 -8.24 14.66
C ASP A 127 -6.90 -9.54 15.28
N GLN A 128 -7.37 -10.71 14.81
CA GLN A 128 -6.85 -12.00 15.26
C GLN A 128 -5.60 -12.39 14.47
N PRO A 129 -4.58 -12.97 15.13
CA PRO A 129 -3.34 -13.33 14.46
C PRO A 129 -3.53 -14.50 13.50
N VAL A 130 -2.67 -14.56 12.48
CA VAL A 130 -2.57 -15.74 11.62
C VAL A 130 -2.08 -16.92 12.46
N GLY A 131 -2.81 -18.02 12.40
CA GLY A 131 -2.47 -19.24 13.13
C GLY A 131 -2.33 -20.47 12.24
N PHE A 132 -2.87 -20.43 11.02
CA PHE A 132 -2.73 -21.50 10.04
C PHE A 132 -2.67 -20.92 8.62
N LEU A 133 -1.78 -21.46 7.80
CA LEU A 133 -1.72 -21.11 6.38
C LEU A 133 -1.20 -22.28 5.56
N TYR A 134 -1.71 -22.41 4.35
CA TYR A 134 -1.23 -23.39 3.38
C TYR A 134 -1.25 -22.81 1.98
N ARG A 135 -0.49 -23.42 1.07
CA ARG A 135 -0.34 -22.96 -0.30
C ARG A 135 -0.77 -24.01 -1.30
N ASP A 136 -1.88 -23.76 -1.99
CA ASP A 136 -2.31 -24.56 -3.13
C ASP A 136 -1.74 -24.03 -4.44
N PRO A 137 -1.75 -24.83 -5.53
CA PRO A 137 -1.58 -24.30 -6.87
C PRO A 137 -2.59 -23.17 -7.15
N PRO A 138 -2.16 -22.06 -7.76
CA PRO A 138 -3.05 -20.92 -8.00
C PRO A 138 -4.17 -21.27 -8.98
N GLU A 139 -5.38 -20.80 -8.70
CA GLU A 139 -6.54 -21.02 -9.58
C GLU A 139 -6.59 -20.01 -10.74
N TYR A 140 -6.03 -18.81 -10.53
CA TYR A 140 -6.03 -17.69 -11.48
C TYR A 140 -4.65 -17.03 -11.54
N ASP A 141 -4.40 -16.19 -12.55
CA ASP A 141 -3.12 -15.47 -12.71
C ASP A 141 -2.81 -14.57 -11.50
N ASP A 142 -3.85 -13.96 -10.93
CA ASP A 142 -3.76 -13.11 -9.75
C ASP A 142 -3.79 -13.88 -8.41
N ASP A 143 -4.05 -15.19 -8.43
CA ASP A 143 -4.00 -16.04 -7.24
C ASP A 143 -2.55 -16.36 -6.88
N SER A 144 -2.21 -16.17 -5.61
CA SER A 144 -0.91 -16.52 -5.03
C SER A 144 -0.83 -17.99 -4.63
N GLY A 145 -1.98 -18.65 -4.49
CA GLY A 145 -2.14 -19.98 -3.93
C GLY A 145 -2.32 -20.00 -2.41
N TRP A 146 -2.07 -18.89 -1.71
CA TRP A 146 -2.17 -18.86 -0.25
C TRP A 146 -3.61 -18.88 0.24
N ARG A 147 -3.84 -19.65 1.30
CA ARG A 147 -5.07 -19.74 2.07
C ARG A 147 -4.70 -19.54 3.54
N ILE A 148 -5.23 -18.51 4.18
CA ILE A 148 -4.71 -17.99 5.46
C ILE A 148 -5.85 -17.86 6.47
N THR A 149 -5.69 -18.45 7.65
CA THR A 149 -6.72 -18.48 8.71
C THR A 149 -6.10 -18.34 10.11
N THR A 150 -6.93 -18.15 11.13
CA THR A 150 -6.48 -18.16 12.53
C THR A 150 -6.17 -19.58 13.03
N GLY A 151 -6.59 -20.61 12.27
CA GLY A 151 -6.51 -22.02 12.64
C GLY A 151 -7.55 -22.44 13.69
N SER A 152 -8.37 -21.50 14.17
CA SER A 152 -9.38 -21.71 15.20
C SER A 152 -10.82 -21.57 14.67
N GLU A 153 -10.97 -21.32 13.36
CA GLU A 153 -12.28 -21.29 12.71
C GLU A 153 -12.99 -22.63 12.81
N THR A 154 -14.31 -22.60 13.05
CA THR A 154 -15.12 -23.81 13.06
C THR A 154 -15.49 -24.25 11.64
N ASP A 155 -15.83 -25.52 11.46
CA ASP A 155 -16.34 -26.04 10.18
C ASP A 155 -17.58 -25.26 9.69
N GLU A 156 -18.44 -24.81 10.60
CA GLU A 156 -19.62 -24.01 10.25
C GLU A 156 -19.21 -22.62 9.74
N TYR A 157 -18.22 -21.99 10.39
CA TYR A 157 -17.67 -20.71 9.95
C TYR A 157 -17.04 -20.83 8.56
N MET A 158 -16.23 -21.87 8.32
CA MET A 158 -15.53 -22.08 7.06
C MET A 158 -16.45 -22.43 5.88
N LYS A 159 -17.67 -22.93 6.15
CA LYS A 159 -18.66 -23.22 5.11
C LYS A 159 -19.34 -21.98 4.55
N ASP A 160 -19.34 -20.87 5.28
CA ASP A 160 -19.92 -19.62 4.81
C ASP A 160 -18.85 -18.78 4.09
N SER A 161 -18.92 -18.75 2.75
CA SER A 161 -18.01 -17.97 1.91
C SER A 161 -17.92 -16.48 2.29
N ARG A 162 -18.95 -15.93 2.96
CA ARG A 162 -18.97 -14.53 3.42
C ARG A 162 -18.01 -14.26 4.57
N ASN A 163 -17.47 -15.28 5.21
CA ASN A 163 -16.50 -15.16 6.30
C ASN A 163 -15.04 -15.08 5.82
N SER A 164 -14.84 -15.04 4.51
CA SER A 164 -13.52 -14.94 3.89
C SER A 164 -13.50 -13.88 2.81
N SER A 165 -12.32 -13.36 2.50
CA SER A 165 -12.11 -12.42 1.41
C SER A 165 -10.92 -12.84 0.57
N TYR A 166 -11.02 -12.51 -0.72
CA TYR A 166 -9.94 -12.62 -1.67
C TYR A 166 -9.25 -11.25 -1.75
N VAL A 167 -8.06 -11.09 -1.19
CA VAL A 167 -7.35 -9.80 -1.07
C VAL A 167 -5.88 -9.97 -1.39
N SER A 168 -5.14 -8.89 -1.64
CA SER A 168 -3.69 -8.97 -1.84
C SER A 168 -2.99 -9.52 -0.59
N LEU A 169 -1.87 -10.22 -0.77
CA LEU A 169 -1.01 -10.63 0.33
C LEU A 169 -0.59 -9.43 1.19
N GLY A 170 -0.35 -8.27 0.55
CA GLY A 170 -0.03 -7.03 1.27
C GLY A 170 -1.13 -6.58 2.25
N ALA A 171 -2.41 -6.83 1.93
CA ALA A 171 -3.51 -6.53 2.85
C ALA A 171 -3.49 -7.43 4.10
N VAL A 172 -3.04 -8.68 3.96
CA VAL A 172 -2.85 -9.60 5.10
C VAL A 172 -1.62 -9.22 5.91
N LEU A 173 -0.50 -8.95 5.26
CA LEU A 173 0.74 -8.52 5.92
C LEU A 173 0.59 -7.21 6.68
N ARG A 174 -0.34 -6.34 6.26
CA ARG A 174 -0.72 -5.15 7.03
C ARG A 174 -1.29 -5.49 8.42
N GLN A 175 -1.99 -6.62 8.54
CA GLN A 175 -2.60 -7.08 9.79
C GLN A 175 -1.63 -7.93 10.62
N ASP A 176 -0.94 -8.87 9.96
CA ASP A 176 0.02 -9.78 10.58
C ASP A 176 1.12 -10.15 9.57
N ASP A 177 2.30 -9.56 9.73
CA ASP A 177 3.47 -9.84 8.90
C ASP A 177 4.36 -10.97 9.45
N SER A 178 3.93 -11.69 10.50
CA SER A 178 4.68 -12.82 11.06
C SER A 178 4.86 -13.99 10.08
N ILE A 179 4.07 -14.01 9.00
CA ILE A 179 4.14 -15.01 7.93
C ILE A 179 5.07 -14.63 6.77
N LEU A 180 5.71 -13.45 6.79
CA LEU A 180 6.47 -12.91 5.66
C LEU A 180 7.49 -13.92 5.08
N ALA A 181 8.24 -14.58 5.96
CA ALA A 181 9.26 -15.55 5.57
C ALA A 181 8.68 -16.84 4.95
N LEU A 182 7.41 -17.13 5.22
CA LEU A 182 6.73 -18.33 4.74
C LEU A 182 6.17 -18.15 3.32
N LEU A 183 5.91 -16.91 2.88
CA LEU A 183 5.25 -16.62 1.60
C LEU A 183 6.04 -17.07 0.35
N GLU A 184 7.33 -17.35 0.51
CA GLU A 184 8.20 -17.89 -0.53
C GLU A 184 8.18 -19.43 -0.63
N SER A 185 7.46 -20.11 0.26
CA SER A 185 7.42 -21.58 0.30
C SER A 185 6.69 -22.18 -0.90
N ASP A 186 7.09 -23.38 -1.31
CA ASP A 186 6.51 -24.10 -2.44
C ASP A 186 5.01 -24.45 -2.25
N PHE A 187 4.35 -24.81 -3.36
CA PHE A 187 3.00 -25.37 -3.32
C PHE A 187 2.97 -26.69 -2.55
N GLY A 188 1.88 -26.94 -1.84
CA GLY A 188 1.68 -28.10 -0.96
C GLY A 188 2.19 -27.88 0.47
N MET A 189 2.85 -26.75 0.75
CA MET A 189 3.33 -26.45 2.10
C MET A 189 2.18 -25.96 2.99
N ALA A 190 2.11 -26.49 4.21
CA ALA A 190 1.19 -26.06 5.25
C ALA A 190 1.95 -25.75 6.54
N PHE A 191 1.50 -24.70 7.25
CA PHE A 191 2.13 -24.21 8.47
C PHE A 191 1.08 -23.93 9.53
N ILE A 192 1.37 -24.33 10.77
CA ILE A 192 0.54 -24.04 11.93
C ILE A 192 1.38 -23.31 13.00
N LYS A 193 0.78 -22.31 13.65
CA LYS A 193 1.37 -21.60 14.78
C LYS A 193 1.19 -22.44 16.03
N ASN A 194 2.30 -22.86 16.65
CA ASN A 194 2.29 -23.65 17.87
C ASN A 194 2.03 -22.79 19.12
N ASP A 195 1.96 -23.42 20.30
CA ASP A 195 1.73 -22.74 21.58
C ASP A 195 2.82 -21.72 21.97
N GLU A 196 4.01 -21.81 21.38
CA GLU A 196 5.10 -20.82 21.55
C GLU A 196 4.97 -19.62 20.58
N GLY A 197 3.93 -19.59 19.74
CA GLY A 197 3.72 -18.56 18.73
C GLY A 197 4.59 -18.73 17.47
N LYS A 198 5.26 -19.88 17.28
CA LYS A 198 6.12 -20.16 16.12
C LYS A 198 5.40 -21.00 15.09
N PHE A 199 5.59 -20.68 13.81
CA PHE A 199 5.11 -21.53 12.73
C PHE A 199 5.98 -22.77 12.58
N VAL A 200 5.33 -23.93 12.53
CA VAL A 200 5.93 -25.22 12.20
C VAL A 200 5.27 -25.79 10.95
N VAL A 201 6.05 -26.50 10.13
CA VAL A 201 5.53 -27.21 8.96
C VAL A 201 4.63 -28.34 9.44
N LEU A 202 3.45 -28.47 8.86
CA LEU A 202 2.66 -29.70 8.96
C LEU A 202 3.17 -30.66 7.89
N GLU A 203 3.80 -31.74 8.32
CA GLU A 203 4.10 -32.90 7.48
C GLU A 203 2.83 -33.76 7.39
N ASP A 204 2.52 -34.26 6.19
CA ASP A 204 1.45 -35.24 5.96
C ASP A 204 1.65 -36.56 6.74
#